data_AF-A0A6J4S6B6-F1
#
_entry.id   AF-A0A6J4S6B6-F1
#
_cell.length_a   1.000
_cell.length_b   1.000
_cell.length_c   1.000
_cell.angle_alpha   90.00
_cell.angle_beta   90.00
_cell.angle_gamma   90.00
#
_symmetry.space_group_name_H-M   'P 1'
#
loop_
_entity.id
_entity.type
_entity.pdbx_description
1 polymer ?
#
loop_
_entity_poly.entity_id
_entity_poly.type
_entity_poly.pdbx_seq_one_letter_code
_entity_poly.pdbx_strand_id
1 'polypeptide(L)'
;MRADILTPLVKAWGTDVGVEVASQGIQVHGGMGFVEETGAAQHYRDARIAPIYEGTNGIQAADLVGRKLGLEGGAAFARLLNDLRSEAAGERQLIALLGEVEEAAIRAARAGHDDRLAASYPLLTMTAVAVAGGLMARSLRAAEADRAAGHGDRDHLAMKAAACRFFLDQIVPEARGLAAAAMAPAEVLYQVEAEAFAA
;
A
#
# COMPACT_ATOMS: atom_id res chain seq x y z
N MET A 1 9.23 11.66 12.72
CA MET A 1 7.90 12.17 12.32
C MET A 1 7.40 11.61 10.99
N ARG A 2 8.01 11.92 9.83
CA ARG A 2 7.65 11.23 8.55
C ARG A 2 7.89 9.72 8.64
N ALA A 3 9.05 9.33 9.16
CA ALA A 3 9.39 7.93 9.39
C ALA A 3 8.31 7.20 10.21
N ASP A 4 7.75 7.84 11.25
CA ASP A 4 6.71 7.22 12.09
C ASP A 4 5.42 6.88 11.34
N ILE A 5 5.08 7.67 10.32
CA ILE A 5 3.95 7.39 9.42
C ILE A 5 4.33 6.29 8.43
N LEU A 6 5.55 6.32 7.89
CA LEU A 6 6.00 5.35 6.89
C LEU A 6 6.23 3.94 7.45
N THR A 7 6.68 3.82 8.70
CA THR A 7 6.97 2.53 9.34
C THR A 7 5.81 1.53 9.25
N PRO A 8 4.57 1.84 9.68
CA PRO A 8 3.46 0.90 9.55
C PRO A 8 3.09 0.60 8.09
N LEU A 9 3.28 1.53 7.15
CA LEU A 9 3.02 1.31 5.73
C LEU A 9 4.01 0.29 5.14
N VAL A 10 5.30 0.49 5.40
CA VAL A 10 6.37 -0.43 4.94
C VAL A 10 6.19 -1.81 5.58
N LYS A 11 5.86 -1.85 6.87
CA LYS A 11 5.61 -3.11 7.58
C LYS A 11 4.40 -3.82 6.98
N ALA A 12 3.22 -3.23 7.05
CA ALA A 12 1.99 -3.95 6.71
C ALA A 12 1.89 -4.22 5.22
N TRP A 13 1.83 -3.16 4.40
CA TRP A 13 1.66 -3.33 2.96
C TRP A 13 2.87 -4.02 2.32
N GLY A 14 4.10 -3.69 2.74
CA GLY A 14 5.29 -4.34 2.20
C GLY A 14 5.34 -5.84 2.48
N THR A 15 4.85 -6.30 3.63
CA THR A 15 4.80 -7.73 3.94
C THR A 15 3.62 -8.45 3.28
N ASP A 16 2.47 -7.78 3.09
CA ASP A 16 1.38 -8.34 2.28
C ASP A 16 1.83 -8.57 0.83
N VAL A 17 2.43 -7.54 0.22
CA VAL A 17 3.00 -7.63 -1.14
C VAL A 17 4.11 -8.68 -1.21
N GLY A 18 4.92 -8.80 -0.16
CA GLY A 18 5.96 -9.84 -0.10
C GLY A 18 5.39 -11.26 -0.18
N VAL A 19 4.28 -11.52 0.51
CA VAL A 19 3.57 -12.81 0.43
C VAL A 19 2.94 -13.00 -0.94
N GLU A 20 2.32 -11.96 -1.51
CA GLU A 20 1.72 -12.01 -2.85
C GLU A 20 2.77 -12.33 -3.93
N VAL A 21 3.89 -11.62 -3.93
CA VAL A 21 4.99 -11.82 -4.89
C VAL A 21 5.59 -13.22 -4.75
N ALA A 22 5.75 -13.73 -3.52
CA ALA A 22 6.22 -15.11 -3.32
C ALA A 22 5.20 -16.13 -3.86
N SER A 23 3.90 -15.88 -3.69
CA SER A 23 2.82 -16.70 -4.25
C SER A 23 2.85 -16.70 -5.78
N GLN A 24 3.01 -15.53 -6.40
CA GLN A 24 3.18 -15.41 -7.85
C GLN A 24 4.45 -16.14 -8.34
N GLY A 25 5.53 -16.10 -7.55
CA GLY A 25 6.76 -16.85 -7.82
C GLY A 25 6.53 -18.36 -7.93
N ILE A 26 5.68 -18.92 -7.04
CA ILE A 26 5.23 -20.33 -7.16
C ILE A 26 4.45 -20.51 -8.46
N GLN A 27 3.47 -19.63 -8.74
CA GLN A 27 2.58 -19.75 -9.90
C GLN A 27 3.33 -19.79 -11.24
N VAL A 28 4.42 -19.03 -11.38
CA VAL A 28 5.26 -19.02 -12.61
C VAL A 28 5.83 -20.40 -12.94
N HIS A 29 6.08 -21.24 -11.93
CA HIS A 29 6.62 -22.59 -12.10
C HIS A 29 5.53 -23.67 -12.28
N GLY A 30 4.26 -23.30 -12.26
CA GLY A 30 3.14 -24.23 -12.31
C GLY A 30 3.17 -25.24 -11.15
N GLY A 31 2.77 -26.50 -11.41
CA GLY A 31 2.75 -27.54 -10.39
C GLY A 31 4.12 -27.82 -9.75
N MET A 32 5.21 -27.60 -10.50
CA MET A 32 6.56 -27.75 -9.96
C MET A 32 6.88 -26.70 -8.89
N GLY A 33 6.30 -25.50 -8.96
CA GLY A 33 6.50 -24.47 -7.93
C GLY A 33 6.02 -24.89 -6.54
N PHE A 34 5.08 -25.83 -6.47
CA PHE A 34 4.58 -26.39 -5.22
C PHE A 34 5.49 -27.51 -4.66
N VAL A 35 6.37 -28.07 -5.49
CA VAL A 35 7.29 -29.13 -5.14
C VAL A 35 8.55 -28.51 -4.52
N GLU A 36 8.90 -28.96 -3.32
CA GLU A 36 9.95 -28.35 -2.47
C GLU A 36 11.32 -28.30 -3.16
N GLU A 37 11.64 -29.25 -4.04
CA GLU A 37 12.89 -29.30 -4.81
C GLU A 37 13.13 -28.09 -5.71
N THR A 38 12.08 -27.33 -6.08
CA THR A 38 12.24 -26.07 -6.84
C THR A 38 12.67 -24.90 -5.98
N GLY A 39 12.52 -24.99 -4.66
CA GLY A 39 12.78 -23.92 -3.70
C GLY A 39 11.72 -22.80 -3.68
N ALA A 40 10.80 -22.73 -4.66
CA ALA A 40 9.80 -21.66 -4.74
C ALA A 40 8.83 -21.66 -3.54
N ALA A 41 8.38 -22.84 -3.13
CA ALA A 41 7.50 -23.02 -1.97
C ALA A 41 8.11 -22.50 -0.66
N GLN A 42 9.44 -22.61 -0.51
CA GLN A 42 10.14 -22.11 0.68
C GLN A 42 9.98 -20.60 0.83
N HIS A 43 10.14 -19.82 -0.25
CA HIS A 43 10.01 -18.37 -0.19
C HIS A 43 8.63 -17.91 0.28
N TYR A 44 7.56 -18.61 -0.11
CA TYR A 44 6.22 -18.31 0.37
C TYR A 44 6.07 -18.59 1.88
N ARG A 45 6.58 -19.74 2.35
CA ARG A 45 6.59 -20.07 3.79
C ARG A 45 7.39 -19.04 4.60
N ASP A 46 8.56 -18.65 4.11
CA ASP A 46 9.45 -17.69 4.77
C ASP A 46 8.84 -16.28 4.78
N ALA A 47 8.18 -15.85 3.70
CA ALA A 47 7.49 -14.56 3.64
C ALA A 47 6.29 -14.49 4.61
N ARG A 48 5.63 -15.63 4.89
CA ARG A 48 4.35 -15.67 5.62
C ARG A 48 4.43 -15.21 7.07
N ILE A 49 5.60 -15.30 7.70
CA ILE A 49 5.78 -14.84 9.09
C ILE A 49 5.81 -13.30 9.18
N ALA A 50 6.22 -12.61 8.12
CA ALA A 50 6.46 -11.17 8.16
C ALA A 50 5.20 -10.32 8.42
N PRO A 51 4.01 -10.67 7.88
CA PRO A 51 2.74 -10.05 8.28
C PRO A 51 2.33 -10.25 9.75
N ILE A 52 2.92 -11.22 10.46
CA ILE A 52 2.48 -11.68 11.78
C ILE A 52 3.32 -11.09 12.91
N TYR A 53 4.65 -11.25 12.86
CA TYR A 53 5.54 -10.80 13.94
C TYR A 53 5.61 -9.27 14.04
N GLU A 54 6.22 -8.76 15.11
CA GLU A 54 6.48 -7.32 15.31
C GLU A 54 5.21 -6.44 15.14
N GLY A 55 4.07 -6.99 15.58
CA GLY A 55 2.74 -6.42 15.42
C GLY A 55 2.11 -6.82 14.10
N THR A 56 0.97 -7.53 14.15
CA THR A 56 0.25 -7.99 12.95
C THR A 56 -0.12 -6.83 12.03
N ASN A 57 -0.34 -7.09 10.74
CA ASN A 57 -0.69 -6.03 9.78
C ASN A 57 -1.97 -5.27 10.18
N GLY A 58 -2.93 -5.93 10.82
CA GLY A 58 -4.11 -5.27 11.41
C GLY A 58 -3.75 -4.31 12.56
N ILE A 59 -2.79 -4.67 13.41
CA ILE A 59 -2.29 -3.77 14.48
C ILE A 59 -1.54 -2.57 13.89
N GLN A 60 -0.76 -2.77 12.82
CA GLN A 60 -0.10 -1.66 12.12
C GLN A 60 -1.11 -0.72 11.45
N ALA A 61 -2.17 -1.27 10.87
CA ALA A 61 -3.28 -0.48 10.32
C ALA A 61 -4.00 0.32 11.42
N ALA A 62 -4.33 -0.32 12.55
CA ALA A 62 -4.91 0.35 13.71
C ALA A 62 -3.97 1.44 14.28
N ASP A 63 -2.67 1.21 14.26
CA ASP A 63 -1.67 2.20 14.67
C ASP A 63 -1.69 3.46 13.78
N LEU A 64 -1.74 3.27 12.46
CA LEU A 64 -1.82 4.37 11.49
C LEU A 64 -2.99 5.31 11.84
N VAL A 65 -4.21 4.76 11.91
CA VAL A 65 -5.42 5.56 12.15
C VAL A 65 -5.57 6.03 13.59
N GLY A 66 -5.08 5.25 14.56
CA GLY A 66 -5.23 5.52 15.98
C GLY A 66 -4.21 6.50 16.54
N ARG A 67 -2.98 6.49 16.02
CA ARG A 67 -1.88 7.32 16.53
C ARG A 67 -1.21 8.18 15.46
N LYS A 68 -0.91 7.62 14.29
CA LYS A 68 -0.02 8.30 13.31
C LYS A 68 -0.70 9.44 12.57
N LEU A 69 -1.99 9.31 12.24
CA LEU A 69 -2.76 10.41 11.63
C LEU A 69 -2.84 11.64 12.53
N GLY A 70 -2.77 11.49 13.86
CA GLY A 70 -2.86 12.58 14.82
C GLY A 70 -1.54 13.29 15.11
N LEU A 71 -0.41 12.83 14.57
CA LEU A 71 0.91 13.42 14.83
C LEU A 71 0.94 14.89 14.40
N GLU A 72 1.41 15.77 15.31
CA GLU A 72 1.36 17.24 15.13
C GLU A 72 -0.04 17.75 14.77
N GLY A 73 -1.09 17.16 15.36
CA GLY A 73 -2.47 17.55 15.04
C GLY A 73 -2.85 17.29 13.57
N GLY A 74 -2.19 16.32 12.92
CA GLY A 74 -2.41 15.97 11.51
C GLY A 74 -1.49 16.67 10.52
N ALA A 75 -0.71 17.66 10.95
CA ALA A 75 0.18 18.40 10.07
C ALA A 75 1.25 17.51 9.42
N ALA A 76 1.74 16.48 10.13
CA ALA A 76 2.74 15.55 9.60
C ALA A 76 2.21 14.74 8.40
N PHE A 77 0.96 14.27 8.47
CA PHE A 77 0.33 13.53 7.38
C PHE A 77 -0.01 14.44 6.20
N ALA A 78 -0.54 15.64 6.47
CA ALA A 78 -0.83 16.63 5.43
C ALA A 78 0.43 17.01 4.63
N ARG A 79 1.58 17.21 5.30
CA ARG A 79 2.86 17.46 4.62
C ARG A 79 3.28 16.28 3.74
N LEU A 80 3.14 15.04 4.22
CA LEU A 80 3.42 13.86 3.40
C LEU A 80 2.58 13.86 2.11
N LEU A 81 1.27 14.10 2.21
CA LEU A 81 0.40 14.14 1.03
C LEU A 81 0.77 15.27 0.07
N ASN A 82 1.12 16.45 0.57
CA ASN A 82 1.54 17.58 -0.27
C ASN A 82 2.85 17.31 -1.04
N ASP A 83 3.83 16.68 -0.38
CA ASP A 83 5.04 16.23 -1.06
C ASP A 83 4.70 15.24 -2.18
N LEU A 84 3.83 14.26 -1.91
CA LEU A 84 3.42 13.27 -2.90
C LEU A 84 2.63 13.88 -4.06
N ARG A 85 1.81 14.92 -3.82
CA ARG A 85 1.12 15.66 -4.89
C ARG A 85 2.12 16.32 -5.84
N SER A 86 3.23 16.82 -5.30
CA SER A 86 4.30 17.40 -6.12
C SER A 86 5.00 16.33 -6.95
N GLU A 87 5.19 15.13 -6.40
CA GLU A 87 5.73 13.97 -7.11
C GLU A 87 4.76 13.40 -8.15
N ALA A 88 3.45 13.56 -7.96
CA ALA A 88 2.40 13.03 -8.83
C ALA A 88 2.06 13.92 -10.04
N ALA A 89 2.86 14.96 -10.32
CA ALA A 89 2.62 15.86 -11.45
C ALA A 89 2.47 15.10 -12.78
N GLY A 90 1.31 15.23 -13.42
CA GLY A 90 0.97 14.52 -14.66
C GLY A 90 0.31 13.15 -14.47
N GLU A 91 0.30 12.60 -13.24
CA GLU A 91 -0.21 11.25 -12.94
C GLU A 91 -1.63 11.32 -12.36
N ARG A 92 -2.64 11.42 -13.24
CA ARG A 92 -4.06 11.63 -12.86
C ARG A 92 -4.57 10.62 -11.83
N GLN A 93 -4.26 9.33 -12.00
CA GLN A 93 -4.74 8.28 -11.10
C GLN A 93 -4.13 8.42 -9.71
N LEU A 94 -2.85 8.78 -9.62
CA LEU A 94 -2.16 9.01 -8.36
C LEU A 94 -2.69 10.25 -7.64
N ILE A 95 -2.98 11.33 -8.37
CA ILE A 95 -3.61 12.54 -7.82
C ILE A 95 -5.00 12.20 -7.24
N ALA A 96 -5.79 11.39 -7.95
CA ALA A 96 -7.11 10.95 -7.47
C ALA A 96 -6.97 10.11 -6.19
N LEU A 97 -6.07 9.12 -6.17
CA LEU A 97 -5.80 8.30 -4.98
C LEU A 97 -5.39 9.16 -3.78
N LEU A 98 -4.53 10.17 -3.99
CA LEU A 98 -4.11 11.09 -2.92
C LEU A 98 -5.29 11.89 -2.34
N GLY A 99 -6.26 12.28 -3.17
CA GLY A 99 -7.49 12.92 -2.72
C GLY A 99 -8.36 11.97 -1.89
N GLU A 100 -8.54 10.74 -2.37
CA GLU A 100 -9.32 9.70 -1.68
C GLU A 100 -8.68 9.31 -0.33
N VAL A 101 -7.34 9.24 -0.27
CA VAL A 101 -6.59 9.04 0.99
C VAL A 101 -6.82 10.19 1.97
N GLU A 102 -6.79 11.44 1.51
CA GLU A 102 -7.02 12.61 2.36
C GLU A 102 -8.44 12.61 2.94
N GLU A 103 -9.45 12.33 2.10
CA GLU A 103 -10.85 12.25 2.52
C GLU A 103 -11.06 11.16 3.57
N ALA A 104 -10.55 9.94 3.31
CA ALA A 104 -10.65 8.82 4.23
C ALA A 104 -9.91 9.08 5.56
N ALA A 105 -8.73 9.73 5.51
CA ALA A 105 -8.00 10.11 6.72
C ALA A 105 -8.77 11.15 7.56
N ILE A 106 -9.38 12.15 6.91
CA ILE A 106 -10.23 13.16 7.59
C ILE A 106 -11.44 12.50 8.24
N ARG A 107 -12.11 11.56 7.54
CA ARG A 107 -13.22 10.78 8.10
C ARG A 107 -12.76 9.99 9.31
N ALA A 108 -11.70 9.19 9.18
CA ALA A 108 -11.19 8.33 10.26
C ALA A 108 -10.82 9.13 11.53
N ALA A 109 -10.24 10.33 11.36
CA ALA A 109 -9.90 11.21 12.48
C ALA A 109 -11.13 11.72 13.26
N ARG A 110 -12.29 11.84 12.60
CA ARG A 110 -13.55 12.32 13.19
C ARG A 110 -14.48 11.18 13.62
N ALA A 111 -14.26 9.98 13.12
CA ALA A 111 -15.08 8.82 13.37
C ALA A 111 -14.93 8.29 14.81
N GLY A 112 -15.96 7.56 15.27
CA GLY A 112 -15.90 6.74 16.47
C GLY A 112 -14.87 5.62 16.36
N HIS A 113 -14.62 4.92 17.47
CA HIS A 113 -13.57 3.89 17.55
C HIS A 113 -13.73 2.80 16.48
N ASP A 114 -14.92 2.21 16.39
CA ASP A 114 -15.16 1.07 15.50
C ASP A 114 -15.09 1.45 14.02
N ASP A 115 -15.75 2.54 13.62
CA ASP A 115 -15.67 3.08 12.26
C ASP A 115 -14.23 3.41 11.85
N ARG A 116 -13.44 3.96 12.78
CA ARG A 116 -12.02 4.24 12.55
C ARG A 116 -11.22 2.96 12.33
N LEU A 117 -11.48 1.92 13.11
CA LEU A 117 -10.80 0.62 12.96
C LEU A 117 -11.24 -0.12 11.70
N ALA A 118 -12.51 -0.05 11.32
CA ALA A 118 -13.02 -0.62 10.07
C ALA A 118 -12.32 -0.01 8.84
N ALA A 119 -12.05 1.30 8.87
CA ALA A 119 -11.33 2.01 7.80
C ALA A 119 -9.82 1.73 7.77
N SER A 120 -9.26 1.13 8.82
CA SER A 120 -7.81 1.14 9.07
C SER A 120 -6.98 0.44 7.98
N TYR A 121 -7.37 -0.77 7.58
CA TYR A 121 -6.63 -1.56 6.60
C TYR A 121 -6.75 -1.01 5.16
N PRO A 122 -7.96 -0.66 4.68
CA PRO A 122 -8.11 0.01 3.39
C PRO A 122 -7.30 1.31 3.32
N LEU A 123 -7.40 2.17 4.33
CA LEU A 123 -6.67 3.44 4.37
C LEU A 123 -5.15 3.23 4.43
N LEU A 124 -4.66 2.25 5.19
CA LEU A 124 -3.23 1.90 5.20
C LEU A 124 -2.75 1.51 3.81
N THR A 125 -3.49 0.64 3.13
CA THR A 125 -3.13 0.13 1.80
C THR A 125 -3.13 1.25 0.77
N MET A 126 -4.19 2.06 0.73
CA MET A 126 -4.28 3.24 -0.15
C MET A 126 -3.11 4.21 0.07
N THR A 127 -2.78 4.48 1.34
CA THR A 127 -1.67 5.39 1.70
C THR A 127 -0.32 4.81 1.27
N ALA A 128 -0.10 3.51 1.49
CA ALA A 128 1.14 2.83 1.11
C ALA A 128 1.33 2.85 -0.42
N VAL A 129 0.28 2.55 -1.19
CA VAL A 129 0.31 2.62 -2.66
C VAL A 129 0.50 4.05 -3.14
N ALA A 130 -0.10 5.06 -2.50
CA ALA A 130 0.14 6.46 -2.85
C ALA A 130 1.60 6.89 -2.63
N VAL A 131 2.23 6.45 -1.53
CA VAL A 131 3.66 6.69 -1.26
C VAL A 131 4.51 6.00 -2.33
N ALA A 132 4.28 4.71 -2.58
CA ALA A 132 5.00 3.95 -3.60
C ALA A 132 4.81 4.54 -5.00
N GLY A 133 3.60 4.97 -5.34
CA GLY A 133 3.27 5.64 -6.59
C GLY A 133 4.04 6.94 -6.78
N GLY A 134 4.15 7.78 -5.74
CA GLY A 134 5.00 8.97 -5.79
C GLY A 134 6.48 8.65 -6.06
N LEU A 135 7.00 7.58 -5.45
CA LEU A 135 8.37 7.10 -5.69
C LEU A 135 8.54 6.54 -7.12
N MET A 136 7.53 5.87 -7.67
CA MET A 136 7.53 5.39 -9.06
C MET A 136 7.47 6.55 -10.06
N ALA A 137 6.63 7.56 -9.82
CA ALA A 137 6.56 8.77 -10.64
C ALA A 137 7.90 9.51 -10.66
N ARG A 138 8.55 9.66 -9.50
CA ARG A 138 9.90 10.23 -9.40
C ARG A 138 10.93 9.39 -10.17
N SER A 139 10.91 8.08 -9.98
CA SER A 139 11.84 7.16 -10.65
C SER A 139 11.67 7.17 -12.16
N LEU A 140 10.44 7.31 -12.64
CA LEU A 140 10.14 7.42 -14.05
C LEU A 140 10.71 8.69 -14.66
N ARG A 141 10.49 9.85 -14.04
CA ARG A 141 11.07 11.12 -14.52
C ARG A 141 12.59 11.07 -14.56
N ALA A 142 13.22 10.47 -13.55
CA ALA A 142 14.67 10.29 -13.52
C ALA A 142 15.13 9.39 -14.68
N ALA A 143 14.47 8.25 -14.90
CA ALA A 143 14.82 7.33 -15.99
C ALA A 143 14.63 7.98 -17.39
N GLU A 144 13.58 8.78 -17.56
CA GLU A 144 13.34 9.52 -18.80
C GLU A 144 14.38 10.62 -19.03
N ALA A 145 14.79 11.34 -17.98
CA ALA A 145 15.84 12.34 -18.05
C ALA A 145 17.20 11.74 -18.43
N ASP A 146 17.60 10.64 -17.77
CA ASP A 146 18.85 9.95 -18.09
C ASP A 146 18.83 9.41 -19.53
N ARG A 147 17.69 8.83 -19.97
CA ARG A 147 17.52 8.37 -21.34
C ARG A 147 17.63 9.51 -22.36
N ALA A 148 17.06 10.67 -22.07
CA ALA A 148 17.14 11.85 -22.93
C ALA A 148 18.57 12.43 -22.98
N ALA A 149 19.32 12.35 -21.88
CA ALA A 149 20.71 12.76 -21.80
C ALA A 149 21.69 11.73 -22.40
N GLY A 150 21.22 10.52 -22.72
CA GLY A 150 22.08 9.42 -23.19
C GLY A 150 22.96 8.84 -22.07
N HIS A 151 22.55 9.00 -20.81
CA HIS A 151 23.24 8.45 -19.65
C HIS A 151 22.67 7.08 -19.27
N GLY A 152 23.54 6.16 -18.84
CA GLY A 152 23.14 4.83 -18.35
C GLY A 152 22.82 3.81 -19.45
N ASP A 153 22.46 2.60 -19.00
CA ASP A 153 22.10 1.49 -19.90
C ASP A 153 20.69 1.67 -20.46
N ARG A 154 20.56 1.64 -21.79
CA ARG A 154 19.30 1.95 -22.49
C ARG A 154 18.20 0.95 -22.16
N ASP A 155 18.54 -0.33 -22.12
CA ASP A 155 17.57 -1.41 -21.93
C ASP A 155 17.08 -1.44 -20.48
N HIS A 156 17.99 -1.24 -19.52
CA HIS A 156 17.64 -1.06 -18.12
C HIS A 156 16.70 0.13 -17.91
N LEU A 157 16.99 1.29 -18.49
CA LEU A 157 16.14 2.47 -18.38
C LEU A 157 14.76 2.27 -19.01
N ALA A 158 14.70 1.59 -20.16
CA ALA A 158 13.43 1.24 -20.81
C ALA A 158 12.60 0.30 -19.92
N MET A 159 13.22 -0.74 -19.35
CA MET A 159 12.58 -1.65 -18.40
C MET A 159 12.09 -0.91 -17.15
N LYS A 160 12.91 0.00 -16.59
CA LYS A 160 12.55 0.78 -15.41
C LYS A 160 11.35 1.68 -15.69
N ALA A 161 11.32 2.36 -16.84
CA ALA A 161 10.20 3.19 -17.24
C ALA A 161 8.91 2.37 -17.40
N ALA A 162 9.00 1.19 -18.03
CA ALA A 162 7.86 0.28 -18.19
C ALA A 162 7.31 -0.21 -16.85
N ALA A 163 8.17 -0.60 -15.91
CA ALA A 163 7.75 -1.02 -14.58
C ALA A 163 7.07 0.11 -13.79
N CYS A 164 7.61 1.34 -13.86
CA CYS A 164 6.96 2.50 -13.24
C CYS A 164 5.59 2.79 -13.85
N ARG A 165 5.45 2.72 -15.18
CA ARG A 165 4.15 2.91 -15.86
C ARG A 165 3.15 1.84 -15.46
N PHE A 166 3.54 0.57 -15.43
CA PHE A 166 2.67 -0.50 -14.93
C PHE A 166 2.15 -0.20 -13.51
N PHE A 167 3.03 0.22 -12.60
CA PHE A 167 2.61 0.56 -11.24
C PHE A 167 1.62 1.73 -11.21
N LEU A 168 1.92 2.82 -11.93
CA LEU A 168 1.09 4.03 -11.98
C LEU A 168 -0.25 3.81 -12.68
N ASP A 169 -0.27 2.95 -13.70
CA ASP A 169 -1.41 2.77 -14.58
C ASP A 169 -2.29 1.57 -14.20
N GLN A 170 -1.78 0.62 -13.40
CA GLN A 170 -2.51 -0.61 -13.00
C GLN A 170 -2.67 -0.74 -11.49
N ILE A 171 -1.57 -0.61 -10.72
CA ILE A 171 -1.59 -0.81 -9.26
C ILE A 171 -2.23 0.37 -8.53
N VAL A 172 -1.96 1.60 -8.96
CA VAL A 172 -2.56 2.80 -8.35
C VAL A 172 -4.10 2.79 -8.52
N PRO A 173 -4.68 2.55 -9.71
CA PRO A 173 -6.13 2.43 -9.86
C PRO A 173 -6.78 1.34 -9.01
N GLU A 174 -6.11 0.19 -8.83
CA GLU A 174 -6.62 -0.89 -7.98
C GLU A 174 -6.78 -0.42 -6.52
N ALA A 175 -5.78 0.29 -5.98
CA ALA A 175 -5.85 0.84 -4.63
C ALA A 175 -6.99 1.85 -4.46
N ARG A 176 -7.36 2.59 -5.51
CA ARG A 176 -8.53 3.50 -5.48
C ARG A 176 -9.84 2.74 -5.23
N GLY A 177 -9.93 1.49 -5.68
CA GLY A 177 -11.09 0.62 -5.43
C GLY A 177 -11.38 0.41 -3.94
N LEU A 178 -10.38 0.61 -3.07
CA LEU A 178 -10.52 0.52 -1.61
C LEU A 178 -11.17 1.74 -0.97
N ALA A 179 -11.33 2.86 -1.68
CA ALA A 179 -11.88 4.10 -1.13
C ALA A 179 -13.28 3.90 -0.53
N ALA A 180 -14.14 3.12 -1.19
CA ALA A 180 -15.47 2.80 -0.67
C ALA A 180 -15.40 2.03 0.67
N ALA A 181 -14.48 1.07 0.78
CA ALA A 181 -14.26 0.31 2.02
C ALA A 181 -13.67 1.20 3.13
N ALA A 182 -12.74 2.11 2.80
CA ALA A 182 -12.18 3.07 3.73
C ALA A 182 -13.21 4.07 4.29
N MET A 183 -14.32 4.27 3.56
CA MET A 183 -15.42 5.17 3.95
C MET A 183 -16.61 4.43 4.58
N ALA A 184 -16.63 3.10 4.56
CA ALA A 184 -17.74 2.32 5.09
C ALA A 184 -17.83 2.43 6.62
N PRO A 185 -19.04 2.43 7.21
CA PRO A 185 -19.21 2.30 8.65
C PRO A 185 -18.94 0.85 9.10
N ALA A 186 -18.60 0.68 10.38
CA ALA A 186 -18.36 -0.62 10.99
C ALA A 186 -19.64 -1.42 11.24
N GLU A 187 -20.83 -0.83 11.08
CA GLU A 187 -22.13 -1.44 11.36
C GLU A 187 -22.26 -2.87 10.79
N VAL A 188 -21.83 -3.09 9.54
CA VAL A 188 -21.91 -4.40 8.88
C VAL A 188 -21.12 -5.49 9.62
N LEU A 189 -20.06 -5.13 10.34
CA LEU A 189 -19.20 -6.05 11.09
C LEU A 189 -19.88 -6.57 12.36
N TYR A 190 -20.97 -5.93 12.80
CA TYR A 190 -21.70 -6.27 14.02
C TYR A 190 -23.14 -6.75 13.74
N GLN A 191 -23.49 -7.02 12.48
CA GLN A 191 -24.84 -7.50 12.12
C GLN A 191 -25.07 -8.96 12.52
N VAL A 192 -24.00 -9.72 12.75
CA VAL A 192 -24.05 -11.13 13.10
C VAL A 192 -23.37 -11.32 14.44
N GLU A 193 -24.09 -11.88 15.40
CA GLU A 193 -23.56 -12.24 16.71
C GLU A 193 -22.44 -13.28 16.58
N ALA A 194 -21.43 -13.21 17.45
CA ALA A 194 -20.23 -14.04 17.37
C ALA A 194 -20.55 -15.54 17.38
N GLU A 195 -21.57 -15.97 18.12
CA GLU A 195 -22.02 -17.35 18.23
C GLU A 195 -22.46 -17.95 16.89
N ALA A 196 -22.97 -17.13 15.97
CA ALA A 196 -23.42 -17.61 14.66
C ALA A 196 -22.25 -18.02 13.75
N PHE A 197 -21.02 -17.58 14.02
CA PHE A 197 -19.82 -18.00 13.28
C PHE A 197 -19.23 -19.33 13.79
N ALA A 198 -19.72 -19.87 14.90
CA ALA A 198 -19.25 -21.13 15.48
C ALA A 198 -20.01 -22.37 14.99
N ALA A 199 -21.04 -22.18 14.15
CA ALA A 199 -21.86 -23.24 13.55
C ALA A 199 -21.25 -23.77 12.24
#